data_AF-A0A7S4LQF9-F1
#
_entry.id   AF-A0A7S4LQF9-F1
#
_cell.length_a   1.000
_cell.length_b   1.000
_cell.length_c   1.000
_cell.angle_alpha   90.00
_cell.angle_beta   90.00
_cell.angle_gamma   90.00
#
_symmetry.space_group_name_H-M   'P 1'
#
loop_
_entity.id
_entity.type
_entity.pdbx_description
1 polymer ?
#
loop_
_entity_poly.entity_id
_entity_poly.type
_entity_poly.pdbx_seq_one_letter_code
_entity_poly.pdbx_strand_id
1 'polypeptide(L)'
;FFSITVKMSLQWQVMFYVLVFEAALVLILAVPLPGFIERVFKENLIRVLKYIGNTHAFKILYWVFFVMVGFMIWSSVQGMEKFRLLKDGAKEKGADPTGTLRLVNSQQMFYHQRNLYISAFVMLLMIVILGYIRFLRKIHDLAHQLKERKSE
;
A
#
# COMPACT_ATOMS: atom_id res chain seq x y z
N PHE A 1 23.41 -21.01 13.41
CA PHE A 1 22.49 -20.47 12.40
C PHE A 1 21.05 -20.78 12.82
N PHE A 2 20.46 -19.94 13.66
CA PHE A 2 19.04 -20.04 14.02
C PHE A 2 18.30 -19.12 13.04
N SER A 3 17.85 -19.67 11.91
CA SER A 3 16.99 -18.93 11.00
C SER A 3 15.64 -18.78 11.70
N ILE A 4 15.46 -17.69 12.44
CA ILE A 4 14.15 -17.24 12.89
C ILE A 4 13.42 -16.81 11.62
N THR A 5 12.86 -17.79 10.92
CA THR A 5 11.93 -17.55 9.83
C THR A 5 10.67 -17.03 10.50
N VAL A 6 10.59 -15.72 10.70
CA VAL A 6 9.36 -15.00 11.06
C VAL A 6 8.43 -15.14 9.86
N LYS A 7 7.80 -16.30 9.73
CA LYS A 7 6.87 -16.61 8.65
C LYS A 7 5.60 -15.82 8.97
N MET A 8 5.51 -14.62 8.42
CA MET A 8 4.25 -13.87 8.41
C MET A 8 3.17 -14.74 7.76
N SER A 9 1.91 -14.52 8.12
CA SER A 9 0.82 -15.17 7.38
C SER A 9 0.94 -14.84 5.89
N LEU A 10 0.57 -15.80 5.04
CA LEU A 10 0.70 -15.66 3.58
C LEU A 10 0.00 -14.38 3.07
N GLN A 11 -1.12 -13.99 3.71
CA GLN A 11 -1.82 -12.74 3.45
C GLN A 11 -0.92 -11.50 3.64
N TRP A 12 -0.20 -11.42 4.76
CA TRP A 12 0.69 -10.29 5.05
C TRP A 12 1.96 -10.28 4.17
N GLN A 13 2.41 -11.45 3.72
CA GLN A 13 3.50 -11.53 2.72
C GLN A 13 3.05 -10.97 1.37
N VAL A 14 1.86 -11.34 0.90
CA VAL A 14 1.28 -10.78 -0.33
C VAL A 14 1.15 -9.27 -0.22
N MET A 15 0.64 -8.76 0.91
CA MET A 15 0.53 -7.31 1.14
C MET A 15 1.89 -6.60 1.12
N PHE A 16 2.93 -7.21 1.67
CA PHE A 16 4.27 -6.67 1.62
C PHE A 16 4.80 -6.60 0.17
N TYR A 17 4.58 -7.64 -0.64
CA TYR A 17 4.98 -7.59 -2.05
C TYR A 17 4.21 -6.53 -2.85
N VAL A 18 2.90 -6.39 -2.58
CA VAL A 18 2.10 -5.30 -3.17
C VAL A 18 2.69 -3.94 -2.78
N LEU A 19 3.03 -3.74 -1.50
CA LEU A 19 3.65 -2.50 -1.03
C LEU A 19 4.95 -2.18 -1.76
N VAL A 20 5.85 -3.17 -1.87
CA VAL A 20 7.14 -3.00 -2.55
C VAL A 20 6.92 -2.68 -4.04
N PHE A 21 5.97 -3.36 -4.68
CA PHE A 21 5.61 -3.12 -6.07
C PHE A 21 5.04 -1.71 -6.27
N GLU A 22 4.12 -1.26 -5.43
CA GLU A 22 3.55 0.08 -5.48
C GLU A 22 4.60 1.17 -5.20
N ALA A 23 5.50 0.95 -4.23
CA ALA A 23 6.60 1.87 -3.96
C ALA A 23 7.55 1.98 -5.16
N ALA A 24 7.88 0.85 -5.79
CA ALA A 24 8.68 0.85 -7.01
C ALA A 24 7.98 1.58 -8.17
N LEU A 25 6.67 1.36 -8.35
CA LEU A 25 5.88 2.09 -9.35
C LEU A 25 5.90 3.60 -9.09
N VAL A 26 5.70 4.03 -7.85
CA VAL A 26 5.75 5.45 -7.47
C VAL A 26 7.12 6.03 -7.74
N LEU A 27 8.21 5.32 -7.41
CA LEU A 27 9.57 5.76 -7.71
C LEU A 27 9.79 5.89 -9.23
N ILE A 28 9.37 4.91 -10.02
CA ILE A 28 9.48 4.97 -11.49
C ILE A 28 8.68 6.14 -12.07
N LEU A 29 7.51 6.42 -11.50
CA LEU A 29 6.66 7.54 -11.93
C LEU A 29 7.25 8.89 -11.50
N ALA A 30 7.78 9.00 -10.28
CA ALA A 30 8.26 10.24 -9.68
C ALA A 30 9.68 10.63 -10.11
N VAL A 31 10.54 9.67 -10.45
CA VAL A 31 11.92 9.95 -10.84
C VAL A 31 11.95 10.58 -12.25
N PRO A 32 12.58 11.76 -12.42
CA PRO A 32 12.84 12.32 -13.73
C PRO A 32 13.92 11.48 -14.42
N LEU A 33 13.51 10.65 -15.39
CA LEU A 33 14.43 9.85 -16.20
C LEU A 33 15.06 10.73 -17.30
N PRO A 34 16.27 10.42 -17.79
CA PRO A 34 16.86 11.13 -18.92
C PRO A 34 15.94 11.02 -20.16
N GLY A 35 15.72 12.16 -20.83
CA GLY A 35 14.52 12.46 -21.61
C GLY A 35 14.15 11.50 -22.76
N PHE A 36 15.06 10.67 -23.24
CA PHE A 36 14.74 9.66 -24.27
C PHE A 36 14.07 8.42 -23.66
N ILE A 37 14.54 7.97 -22.49
CA ILE A 37 13.98 6.83 -21.76
C ILE A 37 12.66 7.24 -21.12
N GLU A 38 12.59 8.46 -20.60
CA GLU A 38 11.38 9.00 -19.99
C GLU A 38 10.20 9.01 -20.98
N ARG A 39 10.43 9.49 -22.21
CA ARG A 39 9.37 9.59 -23.22
C ARG A 39 8.84 8.21 -23.61
N VAL A 40 9.72 7.29 -23.99
CA VAL A 40 9.31 5.94 -24.41
C VAL A 40 8.64 5.16 -23.27
N PHE A 41 9.20 5.24 -22.05
CA PHE A 41 8.67 4.49 -20.91
C PHE A 41 7.35 5.08 -20.39
N LYS A 42 7.26 6.41 -20.22
CA LYS A 42 6.02 7.05 -19.75
C LYS A 42 4.91 6.94 -20.78
N GLU A 43 5.18 7.09 -22.08
CA GLU A 43 4.15 6.92 -23.12
C GLU A 43 3.58 5.49 -23.15
N ASN A 44 4.45 4.48 -23.09
CA ASN A 44 4.03 3.08 -23.04
C ASN A 44 3.26 2.77 -21.75
N LEU A 45 3.76 3.26 -20.60
CA LEU A 45 3.11 3.09 -19.31
C LEU A 45 1.73 3.77 -19.29
N ILE A 46 1.62 5.01 -19.78
CA ILE A 46 0.34 5.74 -19.89
C ILE A 46 -0.63 4.97 -20.81
N ARG A 47 -0.16 4.43 -21.93
CA ARG A 47 -1.00 3.67 -22.86
C ARG A 47 -1.55 2.40 -22.21
N VAL A 48 -0.69 1.65 -21.52
CA VAL A 48 -1.07 0.44 -20.76
C VAL A 48 -2.05 0.79 -19.64
N LEU A 49 -1.77 1.85 -18.88
CA LEU A 49 -2.63 2.32 -17.79
C LEU A 49 -3.98 2.86 -18.29
N LYS A 50 -4.02 3.47 -19.48
CA LYS A 50 -5.26 3.92 -20.12
C LYS A 50 -6.11 2.74 -20.56
N TYR A 51 -5.48 1.71 -21.12
CA TYR A 51 -6.15 0.48 -21.53
C TYR A 51 -6.75 -0.26 -20.32
N ILE A 52 -5.92 -0.51 -19.31
CA ILE A 52 -6.33 -1.23 -18.09
C ILE A 52 -7.35 -0.42 -17.26
N GLY A 53 -7.12 0.89 -17.10
CA GLY A 53 -7.97 1.76 -16.29
C GLY A 53 -9.36 2.03 -16.88
N ASN A 54 -9.56 1.78 -18.18
CA ASN A 54 -10.86 1.95 -18.83
C ASN A 54 -11.75 0.70 -18.73
N THR A 55 -11.18 -0.45 -18.36
CA THR A 55 -11.94 -1.69 -18.23
C THR A 55 -12.77 -1.67 -16.95
N HIS A 56 -14.08 -1.96 -17.05
CA HIS A 56 -14.97 -2.09 -15.89
C HIS A 56 -14.47 -3.12 -14.87
N ALA A 57 -13.92 -4.24 -15.36
CA ALA A 57 -13.32 -5.28 -14.53
C ALA A 57 -12.20 -4.75 -13.62
N PHE A 58 -11.34 -3.85 -14.14
CA PHE A 58 -10.26 -3.27 -13.35
C PHE A 58 -10.79 -2.34 -12.24
N LYS A 59 -11.83 -1.55 -12.53
CA LYS A 59 -12.47 -0.69 -11.52
C LYS A 59 -13.07 -1.50 -10.38
N ILE A 60 -13.75 -2.61 -10.71
CA ILE A 60 -14.31 -3.53 -9.72
C ILE A 60 -13.20 -4.16 -8.90
N LEU A 61 -12.17 -4.72 -9.56
CA LEU A 61 -11.03 -5.35 -8.87
C LEU A 61 -10.32 -4.37 -7.93
N TYR A 62 -10.10 -3.13 -8.38
CA TYR A 62 -9.52 -2.07 -7.56
C TYR A 62 -10.38 -1.77 -6.33
N TRP A 63 -11.70 -1.65 -6.48
CA TRP A 63 -12.62 -1.40 -5.37
C TRP A 63 -12.65 -2.55 -4.37
N VAL A 64 -12.71 -3.80 -4.86
CA VAL A 64 -12.66 -4.99 -4.03
C VAL A 64 -11.35 -5.05 -3.25
N PHE A 65 -10.22 -4.80 -3.92
CA PHE A 65 -8.91 -4.77 -3.27
C PHE A 65 -8.83 -3.64 -2.22
N PHE A 66 -9.32 -2.45 -2.53
CA PHE A 66 -9.35 -1.31 -1.61
C PHE A 66 -10.16 -1.62 -0.34
N VAL A 67 -11.35 -2.22 -0.48
CA VAL A 67 -12.19 -2.65 0.64
C VAL A 67 -11.50 -3.75 1.45
N MET A 68 -10.86 -4.72 0.77
CA MET A 68 -10.11 -5.79 1.43
C MET A 68 -8.97 -5.22 2.30
N VAL A 69 -8.19 -4.27 1.78
CA VAL A 69 -7.14 -3.59 2.55
C VAL A 69 -7.73 -2.83 3.73
N GLY A 70 -8.88 -2.17 3.55
CA GLY A 70 -9.64 -1.54 4.63
C GLY A 70 -10.02 -2.52 5.76
N PHE A 71 -10.49 -3.72 5.42
CA PHE A 71 -10.74 -4.78 6.40
C PHE A 71 -9.47 -5.25 7.11
N MET A 72 -8.32 -5.31 6.43
CA MET A 72 -7.04 -5.68 7.05
C MET A 72 -6.54 -4.62 8.05
N ILE A 73 -6.75 -3.33 7.74
CA ILE A 73 -6.51 -2.22 8.67
C ILE A 73 -7.39 -2.40 9.90
N TRP A 74 -8.70 -2.57 9.70
CA TRP A 74 -9.66 -2.77 10.78
C TRP A 74 -9.30 -3.96 11.68
N SER A 75 -8.95 -5.10 11.08
CA SER A 75 -8.49 -6.29 11.78
C SER A 75 -7.24 -6.03 12.62
N SER A 76 -6.29 -5.24 12.11
CA SER A 76 -5.06 -4.89 12.82
C SER A 76 -5.33 -3.96 14.01
N VAL A 77 -6.21 -2.98 13.84
CA VAL A 77 -6.67 -2.07 14.91
C VAL A 77 -7.38 -2.85 16.02
N GLN A 78 -8.33 -3.72 15.66
CA GLN A 78 -9.02 -4.57 16.64
C GLN A 78 -8.04 -5.48 17.40
N GLY A 79 -7.02 -6.02 16.72
CA GLY A 79 -5.95 -6.77 17.36
C GLY A 79 -5.24 -5.92 18.41
N MET A 80 -4.77 -4.73 18.03
CA MET A 80 -4.09 -3.81 18.94
C MET A 80 -4.95 -3.41 20.15
N GLU A 81 -6.24 -3.14 19.95
CA GLU A 81 -7.15 -2.78 21.04
C GLU A 81 -7.35 -3.93 22.03
N LYS A 82 -7.54 -5.16 21.54
CA LYS A 82 -7.63 -6.35 22.41
C LYS A 82 -6.39 -6.50 23.29
N PHE A 83 -5.19 -6.31 22.71
CA PHE A 83 -3.95 -6.37 23.49
C PHE A 83 -3.81 -5.22 24.49
N ARG A 84 -4.28 -4.03 24.14
CA ARG A 84 -4.30 -2.89 25.06
C ARG A 84 -5.20 -3.16 26.27
N LEU A 85 -6.43 -3.63 26.03
CA LEU A 85 -7.39 -3.98 27.08
C LEU A 85 -6.87 -5.11 27.98
N LEU A 86 -6.23 -6.13 27.42
CA LEU A 86 -5.62 -7.22 28.20
C LEU A 86 -4.46 -6.71 29.08
N LYS A 87 -3.63 -5.80 28.56
CA LYS A 87 -2.54 -5.18 29.32
C LYS A 87 -3.05 -4.32 30.47
N ASP A 88 -4.11 -3.55 30.24
CA ASP A 88 -4.69 -2.67 31.24
C ASP A 88 -5.43 -3.46 32.32
N GLY A 89 -6.22 -4.48 31.94
CA GLY A 89 -6.88 -5.38 32.88
C GLY A 89 -5.94 -6.25 33.72
N ALA A 90 -4.77 -6.63 33.18
CA ALA A 90 -3.73 -7.33 33.95
C ALA A 90 -3.10 -6.43 35.02
N LYS A 91 -2.92 -5.14 34.73
CA LYS A 91 -2.43 -4.15 35.70
C LYS A 91 -3.42 -3.89 36.82
N GLU A 92 -4.71 -3.76 36.49
CA GLU A 92 -5.77 -3.53 37.50
C GLU A 92 -5.94 -4.71 38.47
N LYS A 93 -5.69 -5.94 38.01
CA LYS A 93 -5.81 -7.14 38.84
C LYS A 93 -4.57 -7.47 39.67
N GLY A 94 -3.52 -6.63 39.64
CA GLY A 94 -2.27 -6.87 40.37
C GLY A 94 -1.52 -8.14 39.96
N ALA A 95 -1.95 -8.81 38.89
CA ALA A 95 -1.29 -9.98 38.35
C ALA A 95 -0.11 -9.48 37.53
N ASP A 96 1.10 -9.47 38.11
CA ASP A 96 2.30 -9.20 37.33
C ASP A 96 2.46 -10.34 36.30
N PRO A 97 2.27 -10.07 34.99
CA PRO A 97 2.51 -11.10 34.00
C PRO A 97 3.99 -11.46 34.07
N THR A 98 4.29 -12.74 34.33
CA THR A 98 5.65 -13.29 34.34
C THR A 98 6.44 -12.76 33.13
N GLY A 99 7.75 -12.53 33.26
CA GLY A 99 8.56 -11.88 32.21
C GLY A 99 8.35 -12.44 30.79
N THR A 100 8.12 -13.75 30.67
CA THR A 100 7.78 -14.44 29.41
C THR A 100 6.44 -14.00 28.80
N LEU A 101 5.40 -13.81 29.62
CA LEU A 101 4.07 -13.38 29.18
C LEU A 101 4.07 -11.91 28.74
N ARG A 102 4.86 -11.05 29.42
CA ARG A 102 5.12 -9.66 28.98
C ARG A 102 5.80 -9.62 27.62
N LEU A 103 6.81 -10.46 27.41
CA LEU A 103 7.54 -10.58 26.14
C LEU A 103 6.62 -11.02 25.01
N VAL A 104 5.84 -12.09 25.19
CA VAL A 104 4.90 -12.59 24.17
C VAL A 104 3.84 -11.54 23.82
N ASN A 105 3.26 -10.86 24.81
CA ASN A 105 2.26 -9.81 24.58
C ASN A 105 2.86 -8.60 23.84
N SER A 106 4.09 -8.23 24.16
CA SER A 106 4.78 -7.15 23.43
C SER A 106 5.00 -7.52 21.96
N GLN A 107 5.47 -8.74 21.68
CA GLN A 107 5.71 -9.23 20.32
C GLN A 107 4.43 -9.24 19.47
N GLN A 108 3.32 -9.71 20.03
CA GLN A 108 2.03 -9.72 19.34
C GLN A 108 1.54 -8.29 19.02
N MET A 109 1.69 -7.36 19.96
CA MET A 109 1.39 -5.95 19.72
C MET A 109 2.24 -5.37 18.58
N PHE A 110 3.55 -5.65 18.56
CA PHE A 110 4.44 -5.23 17.48
C PHE A 110 4.02 -5.81 16.12
N TYR A 111 3.56 -7.06 16.07
CA TYR A 111 3.06 -7.65 14.84
C TYR A 111 1.82 -6.93 14.31
N HIS A 112 0.84 -6.62 15.16
CA HIS A 112 -0.35 -5.90 14.73
C HIS A 112 -0.04 -4.46 14.30
N GLN A 113 0.87 -3.79 15.01
CA GLN A 113 1.30 -2.44 14.64
C GLN A 113 2.04 -2.41 13.29
N ARG A 114 2.97 -3.34 13.05
CA ARG A 114 3.65 -3.47 11.76
C ARG A 114 2.66 -3.75 10.63
N ASN A 115 1.73 -4.66 10.85
CA ASN A 115 0.72 -5.04 9.88
C ASN A 115 -0.22 -3.87 9.53
N LEU A 116 -0.60 -3.06 10.54
CA LEU A 116 -1.34 -1.82 10.35
C LEU A 116 -0.57 -0.84 9.45
N TYR A 117 0.73 -0.65 9.69
CA TYR A 117 1.53 0.23 8.85
C TYR A 117 1.60 -0.28 7.41
N ILE A 118 1.87 -1.57 7.19
CA ILE A 118 1.94 -2.14 5.84
C ILE A 118 0.63 -1.91 5.08
N SER A 119 -0.52 -2.25 5.68
CA SER A 119 -1.81 -2.08 5.00
C SER A 119 -2.19 -0.62 4.78
N ALA A 120 -1.91 0.27 5.74
CA ALA A 120 -2.13 1.70 5.59
C ALA A 120 -1.26 2.31 4.48
N PHE A 121 0.01 1.91 4.37
CA PHE A 121 0.90 2.38 3.31
C PHE A 121 0.49 1.87 1.93
N VAL A 122 0.04 0.62 1.80
CA VAL A 122 -0.53 0.10 0.54
C VAL A 122 -1.71 0.96 0.12
N MET A 123 -2.68 1.16 1.02
CA MET A 123 -3.86 1.98 0.73
C MET A 123 -3.49 3.41 0.33
N LEU A 124 -2.49 4.01 0.99
CA LEU A 124 -1.97 5.33 0.65
C LEU A 124 -1.36 5.35 -0.76
N LEU A 125 -0.48 4.40 -1.09
CA LEU A 125 0.19 4.36 -2.38
C LEU A 125 -0.80 4.08 -3.52
N MET A 126 -1.83 3.26 -3.30
CA MET A 126 -2.93 3.09 -4.26
C MET A 126 -3.57 4.44 -4.64
N ILE A 127 -3.87 5.28 -3.64
CA ILE A 127 -4.45 6.61 -3.86
C ILE A 127 -3.48 7.53 -4.59
N VAL A 128 -2.21 7.52 -4.20
CA VAL A 128 -1.14 8.32 -4.84
C VAL A 128 -0.99 7.94 -6.31
N ILE A 129 -0.92 6.64 -6.62
CA ILE A 129 -0.82 6.13 -7.99
C ILE A 129 -2.04 6.59 -8.81
N LEU A 130 -3.27 6.43 -8.31
CA LEU A 130 -4.45 6.92 -9.01
C LEU A 130 -4.44 8.44 -9.23
N GLY A 131 -3.96 9.21 -8.26
CA GLY A 131 -3.78 10.65 -8.39
C GLY A 131 -2.79 10.98 -9.51
N TYR A 132 -1.63 10.32 -9.50
CA TYR A 132 -0.57 10.53 -10.49
C TYR A 132 -1.02 10.16 -11.91
N ILE A 133 -1.73 9.05 -12.07
CA ILE A 133 -2.26 8.63 -13.37
C ILE A 133 -3.27 9.64 -13.92
N ARG A 134 -4.14 10.20 -13.06
CA ARG A 134 -5.09 11.25 -13.47
C ARG A 134 -4.35 12.53 -13.87
N PHE A 135 -3.30 12.89 -13.14
CA PHE A 135 -2.47 14.04 -13.45
C PHE A 135 -1.74 13.89 -14.79
N LEU A 136 -1.09 12.75 -15.02
CA LEU A 136 -0.42 12.44 -16.29
C LEU A 136 -1.37 12.49 -17.49
N ARG A 137 -2.59 11.95 -17.35
CA ARG A 137 -3.61 12.03 -18.39
C ARG A 137 -3.95 13.49 -18.74
N LYS A 138 -4.19 14.33 -17.73
CA LYS A 138 -4.45 15.75 -17.94
C LYS A 138 -3.29 16.46 -18.66
N ILE A 139 -2.06 16.18 -18.28
CA ILE A 139 -0.87 16.77 -18.95
C ILE A 139 -0.81 16.32 -20.41
N HIS A 140 -0.99 15.02 -20.67
CA HIS A 140 -0.95 14.48 -22.03
C HIS A 140 -2.04 15.10 -22.92
N ASP A 141 -3.27 15.23 -22.41
CA ASP A 141 -4.39 15.83 -23.14
C ASP A 141 -4.14 17.33 -23.42
N LEU A 142 -3.56 18.08 -22.47
CA LEU A 142 -3.15 19.47 -22.67
C LEU A 142 -2.01 19.60 -23.68
N ALA A 143 -1.03 18.71 -23.65
CA ALA A 143 0.08 18.71 -24.60
C ALA A 143 -0.41 18.45 -26.04
N HIS A 144 -1.42 17.59 -26.21
CA HIS A 144 -2.05 17.35 -27.50
C HIS A 144 -2.75 18.60 -28.04
N GLN A 145 -3.58 19.25 -27.22
CA GLN A 145 -4.30 20.48 -27.59
C GLN A 145 -3.35 21.64 -27.97
N LEU A 146 -2.23 21.78 -27.25
CA LEU A 146 -1.22 22.79 -27.58
C LEU A 146 -0.53 22.53 -28.92
N LYS A 147 -0.38 21.25 -29.31
CA LYS A 147 0.21 20.87 -30.59
C LYS A 147 -0.72 21.21 -31.75
N GLU A 148 -2.03 20.95 -31.59
CA GLU A 148 -3.07 21.30 -32.58
C GLU A 148 -3.17 22.81 -32.80
N ARG A 149 -3.15 23.61 -31.72
CA ARG A 149 -3.17 25.08 -31.82
C ARG A 149 -1.93 25.70 -32.47
N LYS A 150 -0.79 25.01 -32.51
CA LYS A 150 0.43 25.50 -33.18
C LYS A 150 0.50 25.15 -34.66
N SER A 151 -0.36 24.25 -35.14
CA SER A 151 -0.47 23.89 -36.56
C SER A 151 -1.51 24.69 -37.33
N GLU A 152 -2.32 25.48 -36.63
CA GLU A 152 -3.21 26.52 -37.19
C GLU A 152 -2.49 27.87 -37.24
#